data_AF-A0A0G1TYF8-F1
#
_entry.id   AF-A0A0G1TYF8-F1
#
_cell.length_a   1.000
_cell.length_b   1.000
_cell.length_c   1.000
_cell.angle_alpha   90.00
_cell.angle_beta   90.00
_cell.angle_gamma   90.00
#
_symmetry.space_group_name_H-M   'P 1'
#
loop_
_entity.id
_entity.type
_entity.pdbx_description
1 polymer ?
#
loop_
_entity_poly.entity_id
_entity_poly.type
_entity_poly.pdbx_seq_one_letter_code
_entity_poly.pdbx_strand_id
1 'polypeptide(L)'
;FFSGSVNGDQLLLYPKNLKAIIYSPSRHMIVNVGPIQNTPDGGQVPSAPSQTKVEQPKKETTLSVEVRNGTGKPGLAAVVAERIVADSRYTVVAVSDAKSNDYSKTILYVKDGDSEKIALANALAPLIGASVVSEMPKGEKIIAADSLVIVGGN
;
A
#
# COMPACT_ATOMS: atom_id res chain seq x y z
N PHE A 1 15.69 13.10 -6.25
CA PHE A 1 16.60 11.95 -6.20
C PHE A 1 18.05 12.35 -5.88
N PHE A 2 18.67 13.34 -6.53
CA PHE A 2 20.05 13.78 -6.18
C PHE A 2 20.18 14.67 -4.93
N SER A 3 19.13 14.79 -4.12
CA SER A 3 19.14 15.66 -2.94
C SER A 3 20.16 15.17 -1.90
N GLY A 4 20.97 16.08 -1.36
CA GLY A 4 22.04 15.77 -0.40
C GLY A 4 23.36 15.30 -1.03
N SER A 5 23.41 15.17 -2.36
CA SER A 5 24.62 14.73 -3.07
C SER A 5 25.60 15.87 -3.24
N VAL A 6 26.89 15.58 -3.09
CA VAL A 6 27.99 16.53 -3.28
C VAL A 6 28.92 16.05 -4.39
N ASN A 7 29.78 16.93 -4.89
CA ASN A 7 30.79 16.57 -5.87
C ASN A 7 31.69 15.45 -5.32
N GLY A 8 31.79 14.34 -6.05
CA GLY A 8 32.49 13.12 -5.64
C GLY A 8 31.57 11.98 -5.18
N ASP A 9 30.27 12.23 -5.02
CA ASP A 9 29.29 11.16 -4.80
C ASP A 9 29.07 10.34 -6.09
N GLN A 10 28.87 9.03 -5.91
CA GLN A 10 28.75 8.05 -6.98
C GLN A 10 27.29 7.65 -7.18
N LEU A 11 26.84 7.60 -8.44
CA LEU A 11 25.53 7.09 -8.82
C LEU A 11 25.65 5.61 -9.25
N LEU A 12 24.96 4.72 -8.55
CA LEU A 12 24.86 3.30 -8.85
C LEU A 12 23.47 2.99 -9.39
N LEU A 13 23.41 2.47 -10.61
CA LEU A 13 22.18 2.08 -11.27
C LEU A 13 22.06 0.56 -11.27
N TYR A 14 20.90 0.04 -10.87
CA TYR A 14 20.53 -1.37 -10.88
C TYR A 14 19.30 -1.56 -11.78
N PRO A 15 19.49 -1.63 -13.11
CA PRO A 15 18.37 -1.63 -14.05
C PRO A 15 17.47 -2.86 -13.92
N LYS A 16 18.05 -4.03 -13.59
CA LYS A 16 17.29 -5.28 -13.37
C LYS A 16 16.27 -5.17 -12.23
N ASN A 17 16.56 -4.33 -11.24
CA ASN A 17 15.73 -4.14 -10.05
C ASN A 17 15.08 -2.75 -10.03
N LEU A 18 15.13 -2.04 -11.16
CA LEU A 18 14.65 -0.67 -11.35
C LEU A 18 15.01 0.27 -10.17
N LYS A 19 16.27 0.22 -9.71
CA LYS A 19 16.74 1.02 -8.56
C LYS A 19 17.96 1.86 -8.90
N ALA A 20 17.98 3.11 -8.46
CA ALA A 20 19.14 3.97 -8.44
C ALA A 20 19.53 4.26 -6.99
N ILE A 21 20.84 4.33 -6.72
CA ILE A 21 21.43 4.66 -5.42
C ILE A 21 22.49 5.74 -5.63
N ILE A 22 22.55 6.73 -4.74
CA ILE A 22 23.68 7.66 -4.66
C ILE A 22 24.45 7.36 -3.38
N TYR A 23 25.74 7.08 -3.52
CA TYR A 23 26.66 6.77 -2.43
C TYR A 23 27.75 7.83 -2.33
N SER A 24 28.05 8.30 -1.13
CA SER A 24 29.13 9.24 -0.86
C SER A 24 30.33 8.50 -0.28
N PRO A 25 31.41 8.27 -1.04
CA PRO A 25 32.59 7.57 -0.53
C PRO A 25 33.32 8.37 0.55
N SER A 26 33.34 9.69 0.43
CA SER A 26 33.99 10.59 1.41
C SER A 26 33.28 10.58 2.76
N ARG A 27 31.93 10.52 2.73
CA ARG A 27 31.08 10.50 3.93
C ARG A 27 30.64 9.09 4.34
N HIS A 28 31.08 8.07 3.61
CA HIS A 28 30.76 6.65 3.82
C HIS A 28 29.26 6.37 4.02
N MET A 29 28.40 7.03 3.25
CA MET A 29 26.95 6.93 3.44
C MET A 29 26.17 6.87 2.13
N ILE A 30 25.02 6.20 2.17
CA ILE A 30 24.03 6.27 1.09
C ILE A 30 23.25 7.57 1.21
N VAL A 31 23.37 8.40 0.20
CA VAL A 31 22.76 9.73 0.13
C VAL A 31 21.31 9.65 -0.32
N ASN A 32 21.01 8.80 -1.31
CA ASN A 32 19.64 8.65 -1.81
C ASN A 32 19.40 7.29 -2.48
N VAL A 33 18.16 6.82 -2.47
CA VAL A 33 17.71 5.59 -3.16
C VAL A 33 16.34 5.85 -3.76
N GLY A 34 16.15 5.48 -5.03
CA GLY A 34 14.93 5.78 -5.76
C GLY A 34 14.66 4.79 -6.89
N PRO A 35 13.40 4.64 -7.31
CA PRO A 35 13.07 3.82 -8.47
C PRO A 35 13.55 4.51 -9.76
N ILE A 36 14.02 3.73 -10.72
CA ILE A 36 14.19 4.22 -12.09
C ILE A 36 12.94 3.86 -12.90
N GLN A 37 12.45 4.82 -13.67
CA GLN A 37 11.37 4.57 -14.62
C GLN A 37 12.04 4.30 -15.97
N ASN A 38 11.80 3.10 -16.53
CA ASN A 38 12.14 2.83 -17.92
C ASN A 38 11.01 3.37 -18.80
N THR A 39 10.91 4.69 -18.90
CA THR A 39 10.15 5.32 -20.00
C THR A 39 11.06 5.31 -21.23
N PRO A 40 10.67 4.66 -22.33
CA PRO A 40 11.37 4.81 -23.58
C PRO A 40 10.97 6.17 -24.17
N ASP A 41 11.58 7.25 -23.69
CA ASP A 41 11.69 8.45 -24.51
C ASP A 41 12.88 9.32 -24.12
N GLY A 42 13.47 9.92 -25.15
CA GLY A 42 14.78 10.57 -25.15
C GLY A 42 14.95 11.70 -24.14
N GLY A 43 16.21 11.93 -23.76
CA GLY A 43 16.58 12.69 -22.59
C GLY A 43 16.39 14.20 -22.63
N GLN A 44 16.50 14.80 -21.45
CA GLN A 44 17.09 16.13 -21.23
C GLN A 44 17.34 16.38 -19.73
N VAL A 45 18.55 16.85 -19.44
CA VAL A 45 18.97 17.65 -18.27
C VAL A 45 19.46 19.00 -18.82
N PRO A 46 19.63 20.08 -18.03
CA PRO A 46 19.23 20.37 -16.64
C PRO A 46 18.53 21.74 -16.48
N SER A 47 18.01 22.08 -15.29
CA SER A 47 18.09 23.43 -14.68
C SER A 47 17.61 23.47 -13.22
N ALA A 48 18.49 23.93 -12.33
CA ALA A 48 18.20 24.53 -11.02
C ALA A 48 17.97 26.06 -11.23
N PRO A 49 17.33 26.86 -10.33
CA PRO A 49 17.41 26.77 -8.87
C PRO A 49 16.10 27.00 -8.08
N SER A 50 16.18 26.68 -6.78
CA SER A 50 15.69 27.47 -5.64
C SER A 50 14.83 26.70 -4.63
N GLN A 51 15.54 26.27 -3.59
CA GLN A 51 15.27 26.43 -2.15
C GLN A 51 13.87 26.18 -1.56
N THR A 52 13.95 25.48 -0.43
CA THR A 52 13.01 25.43 0.70
C THR A 52 11.67 24.72 0.47
N LYS A 53 11.62 23.44 0.87
CA LYS A 53 10.52 23.00 1.72
C LYS A 53 11.01 21.92 2.69
N VAL A 54 10.97 22.32 3.96
CA VAL A 54 11.02 21.51 5.17
C VAL A 54 10.51 20.08 4.98
N GLU A 55 11.29 19.16 5.53
CA GLU A 55 10.98 17.74 5.73
C GLU A 55 9.59 17.60 6.35
N GLN A 56 8.61 17.22 5.53
CA GLN A 56 7.30 16.80 5.99
C GLN A 56 7.41 15.32 6.34
N PRO A 57 6.90 14.87 7.50
CA PRO A 57 6.96 13.46 7.87
C PRO A 57 6.36 12.64 6.73
N LYS A 58 7.11 11.64 6.24
CA LYS A 58 6.60 10.65 5.29
C LYS A 58 5.36 10.05 5.94
N LYS A 59 4.17 10.43 5.46
CA LYS A 59 2.91 9.83 5.87
C LYS A 59 3.10 8.33 5.69
N GLU A 60 3.13 7.58 6.78
CA GLU A 60 3.16 6.13 6.69
C GLU A 60 1.95 5.72 5.84
N THR A 61 2.20 5.06 4.72
CA THR A 61 1.12 4.60 3.84
C THR A 61 0.37 3.50 4.57
N THR A 62 -0.70 3.86 5.25
CA THR A 62 -1.62 2.91 5.89
C THR A 62 -2.72 2.53 4.91
N LEU A 63 -3.15 1.27 4.95
CA LEU A 63 -4.31 0.81 4.19
C LEU A 63 -5.58 0.97 5.03
N SER A 64 -6.55 1.74 4.52
CA SER A 64 -7.87 1.81 5.14
C SER A 64 -8.72 0.60 4.73
N VAL A 65 -9.33 -0.06 5.71
CA VAL A 65 -10.09 -1.31 5.52
C VAL A 65 -11.48 -1.15 6.12
N GLU A 66 -12.50 -1.46 5.32
CA GLU A 66 -13.85 -1.69 5.81
C GLU A 66 -14.06 -3.20 6.02
N VAL A 67 -14.59 -3.60 7.18
CA VAL A 67 -14.86 -5.00 7.48
C VAL A 67 -16.36 -5.22 7.54
N ARG A 68 -16.86 -6.15 6.73
CA ARG A 68 -18.27 -6.51 6.68
C ARG A 68 -18.49 -7.96 7.09
N ASN A 69 -19.52 -8.20 7.90
CA ASN A 69 -19.94 -9.54 8.26
C ASN A 69 -20.76 -10.14 7.12
N GLY A 70 -20.15 -11.04 6.35
CA GLY A 70 -20.83 -11.84 5.34
C GLY A 70 -21.38 -13.15 5.87
N THR A 71 -21.51 -13.30 7.19
CA THR A 71 -21.99 -14.52 7.85
C THR A 71 -23.30 -14.26 8.61
N GLY A 72 -24.02 -15.33 8.97
CA GLY A 72 -25.14 -15.26 9.91
C GLY A 72 -24.74 -15.25 11.39
N LYS A 73 -23.43 -15.23 11.70
CA LYS A 73 -22.90 -15.31 13.07
C LYS A 73 -22.48 -13.92 13.57
N PRO A 74 -23.09 -13.37 14.62
CA PRO A 74 -22.70 -12.06 15.14
C PRO A 74 -21.27 -12.09 15.71
N GLY A 75 -20.56 -10.98 15.57
CA GLY A 75 -19.22 -10.77 16.18
C GLY A 75 -18.02 -11.21 15.35
N LEU A 76 -18.18 -12.01 14.28
CA LEU A 76 -17.03 -12.47 13.48
C LEU A 76 -16.30 -11.32 12.76
N ALA A 77 -17.02 -10.32 12.25
CA ALA A 77 -16.40 -9.15 11.64
C ALA A 77 -15.55 -8.34 12.64
N ALA A 78 -15.98 -8.23 13.91
CA ALA A 78 -15.21 -7.57 14.95
C ALA A 78 -13.91 -8.33 15.27
N VAL A 79 -13.97 -9.66 15.38
CA VAL A 79 -12.78 -10.49 15.60
C VAL A 79 -11.77 -10.35 14.45
N VAL A 80 -12.23 -10.29 13.20
CA VAL A 80 -11.36 -10.07 12.06
C VAL A 80 -10.79 -8.64 12.08
N ALA A 81 -11.60 -7.63 12.40
CA ALA A 81 -11.15 -6.25 12.53
C ALA A 81 -10.04 -6.11 13.59
N GLU A 82 -10.17 -6.76 14.75
CA GLU A 82 -9.15 -6.79 15.80
C GLU A 82 -7.81 -7.37 15.32
N ARG A 83 -7.85 -8.43 14.50
CA ARG A 83 -6.64 -9.01 13.89
C ARG A 83 -5.98 -8.07 12.88
N ILE A 84 -6.77 -7.28 12.16
CA ILE A 84 -6.27 -6.32 11.17
C ILE A 84 -5.57 -5.15 11.88
N VAL A 85 -6.19 -4.57 12.92
CA VAL A 85 -5.61 -3.42 13.65
C VAL A 85 -4.43 -3.78 14.55
N ALA A 86 -4.17 -5.08 14.76
CA ALA A 86 -2.96 -5.54 15.45
C ALA A 86 -1.66 -5.17 14.69
N ASP A 87 -1.77 -4.87 13.39
CA ASP A 87 -0.69 -4.35 12.56
C ASP A 87 -0.96 -2.89 12.20
N SER A 88 -0.05 -2.00 12.61
CA SER A 88 -0.18 -0.54 12.46
C SER A 88 -0.21 -0.06 11.00
N ARG A 89 0.08 -0.94 10.03
CA ARG A 89 -0.03 -0.64 8.60
C ARG A 89 -1.48 -0.65 8.11
N TYR A 90 -2.43 -1.11 8.92
CA TYR A 90 -3.84 -1.18 8.58
C TYR A 90 -4.68 -0.34 9.53
N THR A 91 -5.72 0.29 8.98
CA THR A 91 -6.68 1.06 9.76
C THR A 91 -8.09 0.59 9.42
N VAL A 92 -8.78 0.00 10.38
CA VAL A 92 -10.19 -0.34 10.20
C VAL A 92 -11.03 0.91 10.37
N VAL A 93 -11.71 1.34 9.30
CA VAL A 93 -12.52 2.56 9.30
C VAL A 93 -13.98 2.31 9.64
N ALA A 94 -14.46 1.09 9.43
CA ALA A 94 -15.82 0.68 9.76
C ALA A 94 -15.93 -0.83 9.89
N VAL A 95 -16.83 -1.26 10.80
CA VAL A 95 -17.28 -2.65 10.96
C VAL A 95 -18.80 -2.66 10.82
N SER A 96 -19.33 -3.46 9.89
CA SER A 96 -20.77 -3.51 9.62
C SER A 96 -21.18 -4.89 9.08
N ASP A 97 -22.44 -5.07 8.70
CA ASP A 97 -22.91 -6.27 8.01
C ASP A 97 -22.79 -6.10 6.49
N ALA A 98 -22.47 -7.20 5.81
CA ALA A 98 -22.51 -7.26 4.35
C ALA A 98 -23.96 -7.23 3.85
N LYS A 99 -24.15 -7.01 2.54
CA LYS A 99 -25.50 -7.07 1.97
C LYS A 99 -26.08 -8.48 2.04
N SER A 100 -25.23 -9.48 1.88
CA SER A 100 -25.57 -10.90 1.94
C SER A 100 -24.79 -11.59 3.05
N ASN A 101 -25.36 -12.66 3.61
CA ASN A 101 -24.77 -13.44 4.70
C ASN A 101 -24.40 -14.88 4.30
N ASP A 102 -24.34 -15.13 2.99
CA ASP A 102 -24.06 -16.43 2.35
C ASP A 102 -22.62 -16.53 1.81
N TYR A 103 -21.74 -15.61 2.21
CA TYR A 103 -20.34 -15.66 1.82
C TYR A 103 -19.69 -16.90 2.47
N SER A 104 -19.36 -17.90 1.65
CA SER A 104 -18.71 -19.14 2.09
C SER A 104 -17.21 -18.99 2.35
N LYS A 105 -16.59 -17.93 1.83
CA LYS A 105 -15.17 -17.63 2.01
C LYS A 105 -14.99 -16.17 2.38
N THR A 106 -14.00 -15.90 3.22
CA THR A 106 -13.56 -14.53 3.45
C THR A 106 -12.92 -14.00 2.16
N ILE A 107 -13.35 -12.82 1.73
CA ILE A 107 -12.82 -12.17 0.53
C ILE A 107 -12.30 -10.79 0.86
N LEU A 108 -11.27 -10.38 0.14
CA LEU A 108 -10.67 -9.05 0.21
C LEU A 108 -10.80 -8.40 -1.16
N TYR A 109 -11.66 -7.39 -1.26
CA TYR A 109 -11.71 -6.51 -2.42
C TYR A 109 -10.81 -5.30 -2.17
N VAL A 110 -10.02 -4.94 -3.18
CA VAL A 110 -9.16 -3.75 -3.14
C VAL A 110 -9.65 -2.82 -4.23
N LYS A 111 -9.95 -1.57 -3.86
CA LYS A 111 -10.29 -0.57 -4.86
C LYS A 111 -9.04 -0.26 -5.68
N ASP A 112 -9.20 -0.15 -7.00
CA ASP A 112 -8.11 0.28 -7.88
C ASP A 112 -7.46 1.55 -7.32
N GLY A 113 -6.14 1.52 -7.19
CA GLY A 113 -5.42 2.49 -6.39
C GLY A 113 -3.91 2.32 -6.44
N ASP A 114 -3.23 2.97 -5.49
CA ASP A 114 -1.78 3.05 -5.46
C ASP A 114 -1.13 1.67 -5.29
N SER A 115 0.02 1.46 -5.95
CA SER A 115 0.72 0.15 -5.94
C SER A 115 1.10 -0.31 -4.54
N GLU A 116 1.38 0.64 -3.64
CA GLU A 116 1.66 0.38 -2.22
C GLU A 116 0.42 -0.17 -1.48
N LYS A 117 -0.78 0.35 -1.76
CA LYS A 117 -2.03 -0.10 -1.15
C LYS A 117 -2.41 -1.51 -1.63
N ILE A 118 -2.20 -1.77 -2.91
CA ILE A 118 -2.39 -3.12 -3.49
C ILE A 118 -1.42 -4.11 -2.83
N ALA A 119 -0.16 -3.73 -2.63
CA ALA A 119 0.81 -4.58 -1.94
C ALA A 119 0.42 -4.85 -0.48
N LEU A 120 -0.04 -3.84 0.25
CA LEU A 120 -0.51 -3.98 1.63
C LEU A 120 -1.74 -4.91 1.73
N ALA A 121 -2.68 -4.80 0.79
CA ALA A 121 -3.84 -5.65 0.74
C ALA A 121 -3.48 -7.11 0.41
N ASN A 122 -2.57 -7.33 -0.54
CA ASN A 122 -2.06 -8.68 -0.86
C ASN A 122 -1.34 -9.31 0.35
N ALA A 123 -0.66 -8.52 1.16
CA ALA A 123 -0.06 -8.98 2.41
C ALA A 123 -1.11 -9.26 3.51
N LEU A 124 -2.24 -8.54 3.51
CA LEU A 124 -3.32 -8.73 4.48
C LEU A 124 -4.09 -10.04 4.24
N ALA A 125 -4.34 -10.39 2.98
CA ALA A 125 -5.14 -11.55 2.60
C ALA A 125 -4.75 -12.86 3.33
N PRO A 126 -3.48 -13.31 3.34
CA PRO A 126 -3.09 -14.53 4.05
C PRO A 126 -3.21 -14.41 5.58
N LEU A 127 -3.06 -13.21 6.16
CA LEU A 127 -3.17 -13.00 7.61
C LEU A 127 -4.59 -13.29 8.13
N ILE A 128 -5.60 -12.95 7.33
CA ILE A 128 -7.01 -13.14 7.67
C ILE A 128 -7.68 -14.30 6.93
N GLY A 129 -6.91 -15.10 6.18
CA GLY A 129 -7.42 -16.22 5.38
C GLY A 129 -8.39 -15.78 4.26
N ALA A 130 -8.22 -14.57 3.73
CA ALA A 130 -9.05 -14.02 2.67
C ALA A 130 -8.53 -14.38 1.28
N SER A 131 -9.44 -14.50 0.32
CA SER A 131 -9.12 -14.53 -1.11
C SER A 131 -9.23 -13.12 -1.70
N VAL A 132 -8.18 -12.65 -2.37
CA VAL A 132 -8.24 -11.34 -3.05
C VAL A 132 -9.15 -11.44 -4.27
N VAL A 133 -10.10 -10.53 -4.41
CA VAL A 133 -10.99 -10.41 -5.56
C VAL A 133 -10.77 -9.07 -6.24
N SER A 134 -10.71 -9.08 -7.57
CA SER A 134 -10.53 -7.88 -8.39
C SER A 134 -11.84 -7.12 -8.62
N GLU A 135 -12.98 -7.80 -8.47
CA GLU A 135 -14.29 -7.22 -8.67
C GLU A 135 -15.02 -7.05 -7.35
N MET A 136 -15.72 -5.92 -7.21
CA MET A 136 -16.56 -5.66 -6.06
C MET A 136 -17.75 -6.64 -6.07
N PRO A 137 -18.05 -7.32 -4.95
CA PRO A 137 -19.16 -8.27 -4.89
C PRO A 137 -20.50 -7.61 -5.23
N LYS A 138 -21.33 -8.30 -6.03
CA LYS A 138 -22.59 -7.75 -6.54
C LYS A 138 -23.55 -7.41 -5.39
N GLY A 139 -24.14 -6.21 -5.45
CA GLY A 139 -25.14 -5.76 -4.48
C GLY A 139 -24.56 -5.14 -3.20
N GLU A 140 -23.25 -5.16 -3.01
CA GLU A 140 -22.59 -4.47 -1.90
C GLU A 140 -22.65 -2.95 -2.08
N LYS A 141 -22.75 -2.23 -0.96
CA LYS A 141 -22.64 -0.76 -0.97
C LYS A 141 -21.21 -0.34 -1.30
N ILE A 142 -21.08 0.75 -2.06
CA ILE A 142 -19.79 1.39 -2.36
C ILE A 142 -19.05 1.66 -1.05
N ILE A 143 -17.76 1.39 -1.03
CA ILE A 143 -16.89 1.64 0.11
C ILE A 143 -16.23 3.02 0.03
N ALA A 144 -16.08 3.66 1.18
CA ALA A 144 -15.27 4.86 1.32
C ALA A 144 -13.79 4.54 1.60
N ALA A 145 -13.50 3.31 2.04
CA ALA A 145 -12.16 2.79 2.30
C ALA A 145 -11.40 2.42 1.02
N ASP A 146 -10.11 2.17 1.17
CA ASP A 146 -9.24 1.64 0.10
C ASP A 146 -9.50 0.16 -0.19
N SER A 147 -10.02 -0.58 0.79
CA SER A 147 -10.30 -2.00 0.69
C SER A 147 -11.49 -2.44 1.53
N LEU A 148 -12.09 -3.56 1.14
CA LEU A 148 -13.23 -4.20 1.77
C LEU A 148 -12.91 -5.65 2.08
N VAL A 149 -13.02 -6.02 3.34
CA VAL A 149 -13.01 -7.42 3.78
C VAL A 149 -14.45 -7.84 4.03
N ILE A 150 -14.91 -8.89 3.36
CA ILE A 150 -16.17 -9.56 3.69
C ILE A 150 -15.83 -10.89 4.35
N VAL A 151 -16.22 -11.03 5.61
CA VAL A 151 -15.96 -12.24 6.40
C VAL A 151 -16.93 -13.33 5.98
N GLY A 152 -16.40 -14.48 5.56
CA GLY A 152 -17.19 -15.63 5.18
C GLY A 152 -17.25 -16.70 6.26
N GLY A 153 -18.35 -17.44 6.29
CA GLY A 153 -18.54 -18.59 7.17
C GLY A 153 -18.04 -19.83 6.47
N ASN A 154 -16.77 -20.16 6.68
CA ASN A 154 -16.26 -21.50 6.40
C ASN A 154 -16.76 -22.48 7.48
#